data_AF-A0A536IBB0-F1
#
_entry.id   AF-A0A536IBB0-F1
#
_cell.length_a   1.000
_cell.length_b   1.000
_cell.length_c   1.000
_cell.angle_alpha   90.00
_cell.angle_beta   90.00
_cell.angle_gamma   90.00
#
_symmetry.space_group_name_H-M   'P 1'
#
loop_
_entity.id
_entity.type
_entity.pdbx_description
1 polymer ?
#
loop_
_entity_poly.entity_id
_entity_poly.type
_entity_poly.pdbx_seq_one_letter_code
_entity_poly.pdbx_strand_id
1 'polypeptide(L)'
;MIPAVGYRFWRVDPDDAWTRGRLQSPVAETLWPPLESLSAECQTRPGLRLARAGLHRTEEDRVSPEPGCSCGIYAYHDIVPMTRALREEPFMFGGAVLCWGRVVIHPEGLRAQHVRPLALCRPESPIVQQRTAVLLDEVTKEYAIPLLDLKDLVAYASEFGASYKPEPSQPARRGLDRVRDALSLRRIVRRLGKAIGG
;
A
#
# COMPACT_ATOMS: atom_id res chain seq x y z
N MET A 1 -16.28 -10.17 10.16
CA MET A 1 -15.87 -9.32 9.03
C MET A 1 -15.24 -10.23 7.99
N ILE A 2 -15.61 -10.10 6.72
CA ILE A 2 -14.97 -10.88 5.64
C ILE A 2 -13.49 -10.43 5.56
N PRO A 3 -12.52 -11.33 5.37
CA PRO A 3 -11.14 -10.91 5.14
C PRO A 3 -11.05 -9.94 3.96
N ALA A 4 -10.23 -8.90 4.11
CA ALA A 4 -9.97 -7.96 3.03
C ALA A 4 -8.89 -8.52 2.09
N VAL A 5 -8.96 -8.14 0.83
CA VAL A 5 -7.89 -8.39 -0.14
C VAL A 5 -7.15 -7.09 -0.44
N GLY A 6 -5.83 -7.18 -0.53
CA GLY A 6 -4.96 -6.09 -0.97
C GLY A 6 -3.82 -6.58 -1.83
N TYR A 7 -3.08 -5.64 -2.41
CA TYR A 7 -1.95 -5.91 -3.30
C TYR A 7 -0.69 -5.26 -2.76
N ARG A 8 0.45 -5.93 -2.90
CA ARG A 8 1.71 -5.40 -2.41
C ARG A 8 2.89 -5.98 -3.14
N PHE A 9 4.04 -5.40 -2.87
CA PHE A 9 5.30 -5.95 -3.33
C PHE A 9 6.25 -6.22 -2.16
N TRP A 10 7.23 -7.06 -2.44
CA TRP A 10 8.28 -7.47 -1.53
C TRP A 10 9.62 -7.38 -2.24
N ARG A 11 10.68 -7.15 -1.47
CA ARG A 11 12.05 -7.41 -1.92
C ARG A 11 12.36 -8.89 -1.67
N VAL A 12 13.11 -9.53 -2.55
CA VAL A 12 13.66 -10.87 -2.34
C VAL A 12 15.13 -10.87 -2.73
N ASP A 13 16.03 -10.74 -1.76
CA ASP A 13 17.46 -10.74 -2.05
C ASP A 13 17.95 -12.16 -2.41
N PRO A 14 18.51 -12.40 -3.60
CA PRO A 14 19.07 -13.71 -3.96
C PRO A 14 20.42 -14.00 -3.31
N ASP A 15 21.16 -12.95 -2.91
CA ASP A 15 22.56 -13.02 -2.50
C ASP A 15 22.72 -12.98 -0.96
N ASP A 16 21.66 -12.61 -0.23
CA ASP A 16 21.64 -12.65 1.23
C ASP A 16 21.55 -14.08 1.77
N ALA A 17 22.65 -14.59 2.33
CA ALA A 17 22.73 -15.94 2.88
C ALA A 17 21.68 -16.28 3.97
N TRP A 18 21.14 -15.28 4.66
CA TRP A 18 20.18 -15.46 5.77
C TRP A 18 18.73 -15.28 5.34
N THR A 19 18.49 -14.42 4.34
CA THR A 19 17.14 -14.06 3.89
C THR A 19 16.85 -14.45 2.44
N ARG A 20 17.74 -15.25 1.83
CA ARG A 20 17.58 -15.76 0.47
C ARG A 20 16.22 -16.40 0.28
N GLY A 21 15.52 -15.98 -0.78
CA GLY A 21 14.19 -16.50 -1.12
C GLY A 21 13.06 -16.03 -0.20
N ARG A 22 13.35 -15.20 0.81
CA ARG A 22 12.34 -14.68 1.73
C ARG A 22 11.75 -13.38 1.23
N LEU A 23 10.43 -13.28 1.36
CA LEU A 23 9.67 -12.06 1.10
C LEU A 23 9.97 -11.03 2.20
N GLN A 24 10.53 -9.88 1.83
CA GLN A 24 10.92 -8.81 2.76
C GLN A 24 10.13 -7.53 2.50
N SER A 25 9.93 -6.73 3.54
CA SER A 25 9.37 -5.39 3.38
C SER A 25 10.41 -4.48 2.71
N PRO A 26 10.05 -3.76 1.64
CA PRO A 26 10.96 -2.82 0.99
C PRO A 26 11.32 -1.60 1.85
N VAL A 27 10.48 -1.29 2.84
CA VAL A 27 10.52 -0.03 3.61
C VAL A 27 10.61 -0.27 5.14
N ALA A 28 10.66 -1.51 5.58
CA ALA A 28 10.78 -1.89 6.99
C ALA A 28 11.63 -3.14 7.14
N GLU A 29 12.27 -3.30 8.30
CA GLU A 29 13.03 -4.50 8.66
C GLU A 29 12.05 -5.63 9.07
N THR A 30 11.33 -6.17 8.08
CA THR A 30 10.29 -7.17 8.31
C THR A 30 10.39 -8.28 7.28
N LEU A 31 10.47 -9.51 7.75
CA LEU A 31 10.47 -10.73 6.95
C LEU A 31 9.11 -11.42 7.08
N TRP A 32 8.57 -11.88 5.96
CA TRP A 32 7.35 -12.69 5.99
C TRP A 32 7.72 -14.13 6.34
N PRO A 33 7.08 -14.74 7.35
CA PRO A 33 7.25 -16.16 7.61
C PRO A 33 6.61 -16.99 6.47
N PRO A 34 7.24 -18.08 6.00
CA PRO A 34 6.61 -18.99 5.04
C PRO A 34 5.46 -19.72 5.72
N LEU A 35 4.42 -20.06 4.95
CA LEU A 35 3.25 -20.84 5.40
C LEU A 35 2.41 -20.21 6.53
N GLU A 36 2.85 -19.10 7.10
CA GLU A 36 2.21 -18.43 8.24
C GLU A 36 1.69 -17.04 7.88
N SER A 37 0.85 -16.50 8.77
CA SER A 37 0.44 -15.09 8.72
C SER A 37 1.46 -14.21 9.44
N LEU A 38 1.78 -13.06 8.86
CA LEU A 38 2.50 -12.02 9.58
C LEU A 38 1.52 -11.19 10.43
N SER A 39 1.86 -10.94 11.68
CA SER A 39 1.15 -10.01 12.56
C SER A 39 1.86 -8.66 12.64
N ALA A 40 1.10 -7.59 12.62
CA ALA A 40 1.59 -6.24 12.76
C ALA A 40 1.95 -5.94 14.20
N GLU A 41 3.12 -5.36 14.40
CA GLU A 41 3.58 -4.89 15.69
C GLU A 41 3.86 -3.39 15.61
N CYS A 42 3.53 -2.67 16.68
CA CYS A 42 3.95 -1.28 16.82
C CYS A 42 5.38 -1.27 17.36
N GLN A 43 6.36 -1.07 16.49
CA GLN A 43 7.77 -0.99 16.90
C GLN A 43 8.23 0.46 17.02
N THR A 44 8.68 0.86 18.20
CA THR A 44 9.41 2.12 18.45
C THR A 44 10.92 1.88 18.29
N ARG A 45 11.40 1.55 17.08
CA ARG A 45 12.86 1.45 16.87
C ARG A 45 13.48 2.86 16.75
N PRO A 46 14.51 3.19 17.53
CA PRO A 46 15.27 4.42 17.34
C PRO A 46 15.89 4.43 15.93
N GLY A 47 15.50 5.39 15.08
CA GLY A 47 16.06 5.55 13.73
C GLY A 47 15.04 5.56 12.59
N LEU A 48 13.86 4.98 12.78
CA LEU A 48 12.74 5.17 11.86
C LEU A 48 12.23 6.61 11.99
N ARG A 49 12.17 7.36 10.87
CA ARG A 49 11.72 8.77 10.85
C ARG A 49 10.38 8.97 11.56
N LEU A 50 9.49 7.97 11.52
CA LEU A 50 8.17 7.99 12.15
C LEU A 50 8.20 7.67 13.66
N ALA A 51 9.14 6.83 14.12
CA ALA A 51 9.35 6.60 15.56
C ALA A 51 9.78 7.89 16.28
N ARG A 52 10.50 8.78 15.59
CA ARG A 52 10.86 10.12 16.11
C ARG A 52 9.68 11.10 16.21
N ALA A 53 8.58 10.85 15.50
CA ALA A 53 7.41 11.74 15.50
C ALA A 53 6.43 11.48 16.65
N GLY A 54 6.73 10.55 17.57
CA GLY A 54 5.87 10.24 18.74
C GLY A 54 4.52 9.60 18.38
N LEU A 55 4.33 9.16 17.13
CA LEU A 55 3.09 8.54 16.67
C LEU A 55 2.97 7.06 17.03
N HIS A 56 4.06 6.44 17.50
CA HIS A 56 4.08 5.05 17.94
C HIS A 56 3.76 4.95 19.43
N ARG A 57 2.80 4.10 19.79
CA ARG A 57 2.37 3.86 21.17
C ARG A 57 2.46 2.38 21.48
N THR A 58 3.38 1.98 22.36
CA THR A 58 3.65 0.59 22.76
C THR A 58 2.97 0.27 24.09
N GLU A 59 1.68 0.57 24.20
CA GLU A 59 0.87 0.03 25.29
C GLU A 59 0.55 -1.43 24.94
N GLU A 60 0.85 -2.37 25.84
CA GLU A 60 0.73 -3.83 25.61
C GLU A 60 -0.69 -4.25 25.20
N ASP A 61 -1.71 -3.51 25.61
CA ASP A 61 -3.11 -3.78 25.27
C ASP A 61 -3.55 -3.24 23.90
N ARG A 62 -2.69 -2.48 23.19
CA ARG A 62 -3.07 -1.88 21.91
C ARG A 62 -2.81 -2.79 20.73
N VAL A 63 -3.89 -3.19 20.07
CA VAL A 63 -3.86 -3.90 18.80
C VAL A 63 -3.39 -2.99 17.65
N SER A 64 -2.33 -3.37 16.96
CA SER A 64 -1.91 -2.70 15.71
C SER A 64 -2.75 -3.18 14.51
N PRO A 65 -3.01 -2.35 13.49
CA PRO A 65 -2.66 -0.93 13.37
C PRO A 65 -3.52 -0.01 14.24
N GLU A 66 -2.91 1.01 14.83
CA GLU A 66 -3.67 2.13 15.39
C GLU A 66 -3.96 3.18 14.29
N PRO A 67 -5.19 3.75 14.21
CA PRO A 67 -5.53 4.77 13.22
C PRO A 67 -4.56 5.95 13.14
N GLY A 68 -4.08 6.46 14.28
CA GLY A 68 -3.15 7.60 14.37
C GLY A 68 -1.66 7.25 14.31
N CYS A 69 -1.31 5.97 14.25
CA CYS A 69 0.07 5.49 14.10
C CYS A 69 0.33 5.13 12.64
N SER A 70 1.58 4.87 12.27
CA SER A 70 1.99 4.28 10.99
C SER A 70 2.23 2.77 11.04
N CYS A 71 2.03 2.12 12.19
CA CYS A 71 2.16 0.66 12.34
C CYS A 71 1.10 -0.10 11.52
N GLY A 72 1.26 -1.41 11.34
CA GLY A 72 0.39 -2.19 10.45
C GLY A 72 1.06 -2.59 9.17
N ILE A 73 0.53 -3.65 8.56
CA ILE A 73 1.03 -4.18 7.30
C ILE A 73 0.26 -3.53 6.16
N TYR A 74 0.97 -2.81 5.30
CA TYR A 74 0.39 -2.06 4.19
C TYR A 74 0.08 -2.98 3.00
N ALA A 75 -1.05 -2.70 2.35
CA ALA A 75 -1.41 -3.24 1.04
C ALA A 75 -2.21 -2.20 0.27
N TYR A 76 -1.98 -2.09 -1.03
CA TYR A 76 -2.77 -1.27 -1.94
C TYR A 76 -4.15 -1.86 -2.16
N HIS A 77 -5.10 -0.99 -2.49
CA HIS A 77 -6.43 -1.41 -2.93
C HIS A 77 -6.44 -2.01 -4.34
N ASP A 78 -5.44 -1.64 -5.15
CA ASP A 78 -5.38 -1.93 -6.58
C ASP A 78 -4.00 -2.40 -7.00
N ILE A 79 -3.96 -3.19 -8.08
CA ILE A 79 -2.71 -3.64 -8.69
C ILE A 79 -1.94 -2.49 -9.37
N VAL A 80 -2.61 -1.42 -9.79
CA VAL A 80 -1.97 -0.34 -10.56
C VAL A 80 -0.93 0.44 -9.74
N PRO A 81 -1.21 0.90 -8.50
CA PRO A 81 -0.17 1.46 -7.63
C PRO A 81 0.97 0.48 -7.34
N MET A 82 0.66 -0.79 -7.09
CA MET A 82 1.66 -1.84 -6.86
C MET A 82 2.60 -1.98 -8.06
N THR A 83 2.07 -2.12 -9.28
CA THR A 83 2.88 -2.36 -10.48
C THR A 83 3.70 -1.15 -10.87
N ARG A 84 3.19 0.07 -10.63
CA ARG A 84 3.98 1.30 -10.80
C ARG A 84 5.23 1.30 -9.91
N ALA A 85 5.12 0.82 -8.67
CA ALA A 85 6.23 0.73 -7.75
C ALA A 85 7.24 -0.39 -8.07
N LEU A 86 6.86 -1.35 -8.92
CA LEU A 86 7.70 -2.48 -9.35
C LEU A 86 8.50 -2.21 -10.62
N ARG A 87 8.15 -1.18 -11.40
CA ARG A 87 8.82 -0.96 -12.69
C ARG A 87 10.31 -0.75 -12.46
N GLU A 88 11.11 -1.56 -13.16
CA GLU A 88 12.57 -1.46 -13.29
C GLU A 88 13.43 -1.99 -12.13
N GLU A 89 12.82 -2.42 -11.02
CA GLU A 89 13.60 -2.95 -9.89
C GLU A 89 13.73 -4.48 -9.96
N PRO A 90 14.92 -5.03 -10.26
CA PRO A 90 15.14 -6.47 -10.16
C PRO A 90 14.92 -6.93 -8.71
N PHE A 91 14.43 -8.16 -8.55
CA PHE A 91 14.20 -8.78 -7.24
C PHE A 91 13.11 -8.15 -6.37
N MET A 92 12.23 -7.36 -6.99
CA MET A 92 11.00 -6.88 -6.39
C MET A 92 9.81 -7.64 -6.97
N PHE A 93 9.08 -8.36 -6.12
CA PHE A 93 7.97 -9.22 -6.54
C PHE A 93 6.64 -8.68 -6.07
N GLY A 94 5.68 -8.58 -6.98
CA GLY A 94 4.30 -8.20 -6.69
C GLY A 94 3.43 -9.41 -6.36
N GLY A 95 2.31 -9.17 -5.67
CA GLY A 95 1.33 -10.19 -5.38
C GLY A 95 0.13 -9.70 -4.60
N ALA A 96 -0.76 -10.63 -4.32
CA ALA A 96 -1.97 -10.40 -3.54
C ALA A 96 -1.79 -10.91 -2.11
N VAL A 97 -2.50 -10.28 -1.18
CA VAL A 97 -2.55 -10.67 0.22
C VAL A 97 -3.96 -10.71 0.76
N LEU A 98 -4.16 -11.62 1.71
CA LEU A 98 -5.32 -11.64 2.59
C LEU A 98 -5.01 -10.81 3.84
N CYS A 99 -5.94 -9.98 4.26
CA CYS A 99 -5.79 -9.03 5.35
C CYS A 99 -6.96 -9.18 6.35
N TRP A 100 -6.67 -9.32 7.63
CA TRP A 100 -7.70 -9.46 8.67
C TRP A 100 -7.27 -8.93 10.04
N GLY A 101 -8.15 -9.09 11.03
CA GLY A 101 -8.02 -8.47 12.35
C GLY A 101 -8.45 -7.01 12.31
N ARG A 102 -7.71 -6.13 12.99
CA ARG A 102 -7.90 -4.68 12.85
C ARG A 102 -7.42 -4.22 11.47
N VAL A 103 -8.27 -3.50 10.75
CA VAL A 103 -7.97 -2.91 9.45
C VAL A 103 -8.22 -1.42 9.50
N VAL A 104 -7.24 -0.62 9.05
CA VAL A 104 -7.37 0.83 8.85
C VAL A 104 -7.30 1.12 7.37
N ILE A 105 -8.39 1.65 6.83
CA ILE A 105 -8.53 1.98 5.40
C ILE A 105 -7.98 3.39 5.15
N HIS A 106 -7.22 3.53 4.07
CA HIS A 106 -6.64 4.77 3.56
C HIS A 106 -7.08 4.98 2.10
N PRO A 107 -6.85 6.16 1.49
CA PRO A 107 -7.28 6.40 0.11
C PRO A 107 -6.67 5.44 -0.94
N GLU A 108 -5.39 5.07 -0.81
CA GLU A 108 -4.69 4.24 -1.81
C GLU A 108 -4.58 2.76 -1.40
N GLY A 109 -4.93 2.43 -0.16
CA GLY A 109 -4.72 1.10 0.39
C GLY A 109 -5.22 0.98 1.81
N LEU A 110 -4.76 -0.05 2.50
CA LEU A 110 -5.12 -0.35 3.87
C LEU A 110 -3.89 -0.77 4.67
N ARG A 111 -4.04 -0.71 5.99
CA ARG A 111 -3.15 -1.35 6.94
C ARG A 111 -3.92 -2.42 7.68
N ALA A 112 -3.34 -3.60 7.82
CA ALA A 112 -3.97 -4.71 8.52
C ALA A 112 -3.13 -5.22 9.69
N GLN A 113 -3.81 -5.80 10.66
CA GLN A 113 -3.22 -6.48 11.81
C GLN A 113 -2.56 -7.78 11.38
N HIS A 114 -3.25 -8.60 10.59
CA HIS A 114 -2.73 -9.87 10.12
C HIS A 114 -2.76 -9.91 8.61
N VAL A 115 -1.69 -10.42 8.02
CA VAL A 115 -1.55 -10.52 6.56
C VAL A 115 -0.91 -11.84 6.17
N ARG A 116 -1.47 -12.49 5.15
CA ARG A 116 -0.89 -13.68 4.52
C ARG A 116 -0.78 -13.49 3.01
N PRO A 117 0.38 -13.79 2.39
CA PRO A 117 0.49 -13.89 0.93
C PRO A 117 -0.51 -14.90 0.36
N LEU A 118 -1.22 -14.49 -0.70
CA LEU A 118 -2.16 -15.37 -1.43
C LEU A 118 -1.54 -15.90 -2.72
N ALA A 119 -0.78 -15.06 -3.42
CA ALA A 119 -0.16 -15.37 -4.70
C ALA A 119 0.95 -14.34 -4.99
N LEU A 120 1.93 -14.72 -5.80
CA LEU A 120 2.83 -13.80 -6.48
C LEU A 120 2.44 -13.68 -7.96
N CYS A 121 2.77 -12.55 -8.59
CA CYS A 121 2.57 -12.35 -10.01
C CYS A 121 3.90 -12.26 -10.78
N ARG A 122 3.92 -12.80 -12.00
CA ARG A 122 5.05 -12.65 -12.92
C ARG A 122 5.25 -11.17 -13.29
N PRO A 123 6.49 -10.66 -13.30
CA PRO A 123 6.80 -9.32 -13.82
C PRO A 123 6.32 -9.17 -15.26
N GLU A 124 5.91 -7.98 -15.70
CA GLU A 124 5.48 -7.79 -17.10
C GLU A 124 6.65 -7.77 -18.09
N SER A 125 7.85 -7.35 -17.65
CA SER A 125 9.05 -7.28 -18.50
C SER A 125 9.64 -8.66 -18.77
N PRO A 126 9.78 -9.10 -20.03
CA PRO A 126 10.36 -10.41 -20.37
C PRO A 126 11.80 -10.59 -19.85
N ILE A 127 12.59 -9.51 -19.85
CA ILE A 127 13.98 -9.54 -19.34
C ILE A 127 13.99 -9.80 -17.84
N VAL A 128 13.09 -9.15 -17.09
CA VAL A 128 12.98 -9.37 -15.64
C VAL A 128 12.46 -10.77 -15.37
N GLN A 129 11.43 -11.23 -16.09
CA GLN A 129 10.90 -12.60 -15.96
C GLN A 129 12.00 -13.65 -16.13
N GLN A 130 12.81 -13.55 -17.19
CA GLN A 130 13.87 -14.53 -17.45
C GLN A 130 14.90 -14.54 -16.31
N ARG A 131 15.31 -13.37 -15.81
CA ARG A 131 16.30 -13.24 -14.73
C ARG A 131 15.79 -13.74 -13.38
N THR A 132 14.49 -13.60 -13.11
CA THR A 132 13.91 -13.92 -11.78
C THR A 132 13.13 -15.24 -11.75
N ALA A 133 13.08 -15.98 -12.86
CA ALA A 133 12.24 -17.18 -12.99
C ALA A 133 12.53 -18.25 -11.92
N VAL A 134 13.81 -18.57 -11.72
CA VAL A 134 14.24 -19.58 -10.73
C VAL A 134 13.90 -19.11 -9.32
N LEU A 135 14.22 -17.86 -8.98
CA LEU A 135 13.95 -17.30 -7.65
C LEU A 135 12.45 -17.24 -7.35
N LEU A 136 11.61 -16.85 -8.32
CA LEU A 136 10.15 -16.86 -8.15
C LEU A 136 9.61 -18.27 -7.92
N ASP A 137 10.12 -19.27 -8.64
CA ASP A 137 9.73 -20.67 -8.44
C ASP A 137 10.14 -21.18 -7.05
N GLU A 138 11.35 -20.85 -6.58
CA GLU A 138 11.81 -21.16 -5.23
C GLU A 138 10.92 -20.52 -4.16
N VAL A 139 10.68 -19.21 -4.25
CA VAL A 139 9.85 -18.47 -3.27
C VAL A 139 8.42 -18.99 -3.26
N THR A 140 7.82 -19.23 -4.43
CA THR A 140 6.42 -19.70 -4.50
C THR A 140 6.24 -21.09 -3.89
N LYS A 141 7.23 -21.97 -4.06
CA LYS A 141 7.29 -23.27 -3.39
C LYS A 141 7.47 -23.13 -1.88
N GLU A 142 8.39 -22.30 -1.43
CA GLU A 142 8.66 -22.08 0.01
C GLU A 142 7.41 -21.54 0.73
N TYR A 143 6.72 -20.57 0.13
CA TYR A 143 5.52 -19.96 0.71
C TYR A 143 4.24 -20.77 0.45
N ALA A 144 4.31 -21.83 -0.36
CA ALA A 144 3.18 -22.61 -0.85
C ALA A 144 2.03 -21.75 -1.41
N ILE A 145 2.38 -20.82 -2.30
CA ILE A 145 1.45 -19.92 -2.98
C ILE A 145 1.65 -19.99 -4.50
N PRO A 146 0.59 -19.82 -5.31
CA PRO A 146 0.73 -19.87 -6.76
C PRO A 146 1.48 -18.66 -7.35
N LEU A 147 2.11 -18.90 -8.49
CA LEU A 147 2.66 -17.87 -9.39
C LEU A 147 1.72 -17.64 -10.57
N LEU A 148 1.12 -16.46 -10.63
CA LEU A 148 0.09 -16.09 -11.62
C LEU A 148 0.61 -15.06 -12.62
N ASP A 149 -0.08 -14.90 -13.74
CA ASP A 149 0.09 -13.70 -14.56
C ASP A 149 -0.64 -12.52 -13.91
N LEU A 150 -0.14 -11.30 -14.12
CA LEU A 150 -0.71 -10.10 -13.49
C LEU A 150 -2.21 -9.92 -13.80
N LYS A 151 -2.64 -10.26 -15.02
CA LYS A 151 -4.03 -10.19 -15.47
C LYS A 151 -4.98 -11.10 -14.68
N ASP A 152 -4.46 -12.21 -14.14
CA ASP A 152 -5.24 -13.23 -13.44
C ASP A 152 -5.22 -13.02 -11.91
N LEU A 153 -4.29 -12.20 -11.41
CA LEU A 153 -4.08 -11.96 -9.98
C LEU A 153 -5.34 -11.42 -9.28
N VAL A 154 -6.05 -10.49 -9.92
CA VAL A 154 -7.25 -9.86 -9.34
C VAL A 154 -8.39 -10.88 -9.23
N ALA A 155 -8.59 -11.67 -10.29
CA ALA A 155 -9.63 -12.69 -10.31
C ALA A 155 -9.38 -13.73 -9.20
N TYR A 156 -8.17 -14.29 -9.14
CA TYR A 156 -7.78 -15.24 -8.10
C TYR A 156 -7.96 -14.66 -6.70
N ALA A 157 -7.47 -13.44 -6.46
CA ALA A 157 -7.55 -12.83 -5.13
C ALA A 157 -9.00 -12.57 -4.70
N SER A 158 -9.90 -12.28 -5.65
CA SER A 158 -11.32 -12.02 -5.37
C SER A 158 -12.09 -13.22 -4.83
N GLU A 159 -11.58 -14.45 -5.02
CA GLU A 159 -12.16 -15.66 -4.43
C GLU A 159 -12.01 -15.71 -2.90
N PHE A 160 -11.03 -14.97 -2.36
CA PHE A 160 -10.72 -14.95 -0.92
C PHE A 160 -11.33 -13.75 -0.19
N GLY A 161 -11.80 -12.74 -0.91
CA GLY A 161 -12.39 -11.53 -0.33
C GLY A 161 -12.43 -10.35 -1.29
N ALA A 162 -12.78 -9.17 -0.76
CA ALA A 162 -12.83 -7.92 -1.51
C ALA A 162 -11.89 -6.88 -0.91
N SER A 163 -11.45 -5.91 -1.71
CA SER A 163 -10.74 -4.76 -1.16
C SER A 163 -11.73 -3.72 -0.64
N TYR A 164 -11.49 -3.21 0.57
CA TYR A 164 -12.33 -2.17 1.19
C TYR A 164 -11.99 -0.77 0.67
N LYS A 165 -12.17 -0.57 -0.64
CA LYS A 165 -11.98 0.74 -1.26
C LYS A 165 -12.97 1.74 -0.67
N PRO A 166 -12.52 2.91 -0.21
CA PRO A 166 -13.46 3.97 0.15
C PRO A 166 -14.25 4.38 -1.11
N GLU A 167 -15.54 4.67 -0.95
CA GLU A 167 -16.29 5.29 -2.05
C GLU A 167 -15.58 6.58 -2.45
N PRO A 168 -15.45 6.86 -3.76
CA PRO A 168 -14.87 8.11 -4.20
C PRO A 168 -15.69 9.25 -3.63
N SER A 169 -15.12 9.99 -2.69
CA SER A 169 -15.75 11.19 -2.15
C SER A 169 -16.03 12.12 -3.32
N GLN A 170 -17.29 12.50 -3.53
CA GLN A 170 -17.62 13.54 -4.51
C GLN A 170 -16.71 14.73 -4.23
N PRO A 171 -16.03 15.30 -5.25
CA PRO A 171 -15.18 16.46 -5.02
C PRO A 171 -16.04 17.49 -4.32
N ALA A 172 -15.62 17.89 -3.11
CA ALA A 172 -16.35 18.86 -2.32
C ALA A 172 -16.59 20.06 -3.23
N ARG A 173 -17.87 20.42 -3.45
CA ARG A 173 -18.27 21.61 -4.23
C ARG A 173 -17.87 22.93 -3.54
N ARG A 174 -16.81 22.93 -2.73
CA ARG A 174 -16.26 24.08 -1.99
C ARG A 174 -14.98 24.55 -2.67
N GLY A 175 -15.14 25.23 -3.80
CA GLY A 175 -14.00 25.88 -4.47
C GLY A 175 -14.41 26.77 -5.64
N LEU A 176 -15.50 26.42 -6.35
CA LEU A 176 -15.96 27.19 -7.51
C LEU A 176 -16.67 28.50 -7.12
N ASP A 177 -17.33 28.57 -5.97
CA ASP A 177 -18.02 29.79 -5.55
C ASP A 177 -17.06 30.93 -5.17
N ARG A 178 -15.88 30.61 -4.61
CA ARG A 178 -14.87 31.64 -4.25
C ARG A 178 -14.19 32.25 -5.48
N VAL A 179 -13.98 31.48 -6.54
CA VAL A 179 -13.39 31.99 -7.80
C VAL A 179 -14.41 32.85 -8.56
N ARG A 180 -15.70 32.48 -8.51
CA ARG A 180 -16.78 33.26 -9.13
C ARG A 180 -17.00 34.61 -8.45
N ASP A 181 -16.87 34.67 -7.12
CA ASP A 181 -16.92 35.92 -6.35
C ASP A 181 -15.70 36.82 -6.55
N ALA A 182 -14.52 36.25 -6.78
CA ALA A 182 -13.30 37.00 -7.08
C ALA A 182 -13.29 37.63 -8.49
N LEU A 183 -13.96 36.99 -9.45
CA LEU A 183 -14.06 37.45 -10.84
C LEU A 183 -15.35 38.23 -11.15
N SER A 184 -16.13 38.56 -10.13
CA SER A 184 -17.30 39.44 -10.29
C SER A 184 -16.85 40.84 -10.73
N LEU A 185 -17.02 41.13 -12.03
CA LEU A 185 -16.87 42.44 -12.67
C LEU A 185 -17.56 43.58 -11.87
N ARG A 186 -18.61 43.27 -11.10
CA ARG A 186 -19.32 44.21 -10.24
C ARG A 186 -18.48 44.78 -9.09
N ARG A 187 -17.42 44.10 -8.62
CA ARG A 187 -16.49 44.63 -7.60
C ARG A 187 -15.34 45.44 -8.20
N ILE A 188 -14.92 45.14 -9.44
CA ILE A 188 -13.82 45.87 -10.11
C ILE A 188 -14.26 47.29 -10.47
N VAL A 189 -15.48 47.47 -10.98
CA VAL A 189 -16.02 48.81 -11.31
C VAL A 189 -16.15 49.69 -10.06
N ARG A 190 -16.44 49.11 -8.89
CA ARG A 190 -16.59 49.85 -7.62
C ARG A 190 -15.26 50.35 -7.03
N ARG A 191 -14.12 49.76 -7.43
CA ARG A 191 -12.78 50.24 -7.02
C ARG A 191 -12.19 51.28 -7.98
N LEU A 192 -12.53 51.24 -9.26
CA LEU A 192 -12.07 52.23 -10.24
C LEU A 192 -12.88 53.55 -10.20
N GLY A 193 -14.15 53.50 -9.78
CA GLY A 193 -14.98 54.72 -9.65
C GLY A 193 -14.66 55.63 -8.46
N LYS A 194 -13.76 55.23 -7.54
CA LYS A 194 -13.36 56.05 -6.37
C LYS A 194 -12.03 56.77 -6.52
N ALA A 195 -11.35 56.63 -7.67
CA ALA A 195 -10.05 57.28 -7.92
C ALA A 195 -10.14 58.52 -8.85
N ILE A 196 -11.35 58.95 -9.25
CA ILE A 196 -11.55 60.10 -10.16
C ILE A 196 -12.72 60.99 -9.71
N GLY A 197 -12.81 61.30 -8.41
CA GLY A 197 -13.80 62.26 -7.93
C GLY A 197 -13.74 62.49 -6.43
N GLY A 198 -13.14 63.62 -6.03
CA GLY A 198 -13.07 64.13 -4.67
C GLY A 198 -11.68 64.60 -4.31
#